data_AF-A0A2S6UIT4-F1
#
_entry.id   AF-A0A2S6UIT4-F1
#
_cell.length_a   1.000
_cell.length_b   1.000
_cell.length_c   1.000
_cell.angle_alpha   90.00
_cell.angle_beta   90.00
_cell.angle_gamma   90.00
#
_symmetry.space_group_name_H-M   'P 1'
#
loop_
_entity.id
_entity.type
_entity.pdbx_description
1 polymer ?
#
loop_
_entity_poly.entity_id
_entity_poly.type
_entity_poly.pdbx_seq_one_letter_code
_entity_poly.pdbx_strand_id
1 'polypeptide(L)' 'MIATTAFEEAARAQGEALGFNPAIVYVPHPIQDRTDQELRDIADRALDSVLAMITS' A
#
# COMPACT_ATOMS: atom_id res chain seq x y z
N MET A 1 -6.58 -1.94 -1.75
CA MET A 1 -6.16 -0.52 -1.84
C MET A 1 -4.65 -0.46 -1.84
N ILE A 2 -4.04 0.56 -2.45
CA ILE A 2 -2.60 0.81 -2.36
C ILE A 2 -2.41 2.19 -1.73
N ALA A 3 -1.54 2.30 -0.73
CA ALA A 3 -1.24 3.55 -0.03
C ALA A 3 0.26 3.63 0.30
N THR A 4 0.77 4.82 0.61
CA THR A 4 2.15 4.92 1.13
C THR A 4 2.18 4.61 2.63
N THR A 5 3.35 4.22 3.15
CA THR A 5 3.55 3.93 4.59
C THR A 5 3.16 5.08 5.52
N ALA A 6 3.10 6.32 5.02
CA ALA A 6 2.62 7.47 5.79
C ALA A 6 1.16 7.35 6.28
N PHE A 7 0.35 6.47 5.67
CA PHE A 7 -1.05 6.28 6.03
C PHE A 7 -1.30 5.05 6.92
N GLU A 8 -0.28 4.26 7.24
CA GLU A 8 -0.45 2.98 7.93
C GLU A 8 -1.07 3.14 9.33
N GLU A 9 -0.59 4.11 10.12
CA GLU A 9 -1.14 4.37 11.45
C GLU A 9 -2.59 4.87 11.39
N ALA A 10 -2.88 5.78 10.46
CA ALA A 10 -4.23 6.32 10.28
C ALA A 10 -5.22 5.23 9.83
N ALA A 11 -4.81 4.37 8.89
CA ALA A 11 -5.63 3.26 8.42
C ALA A 11 -5.90 2.25 9.54
N ARG A 12 -4.89 1.92 10.36
CA ARG A 12 -5.07 1.06 11.54
C ARG A 12 -6.07 1.66 12.53
N ALA A 13 -5.88 2.93 12.90
CA ALA A 13 -6.78 3.60 13.85
C ALA A 13 -8.23 3.67 13.35
N GLN A 14 -8.42 3.94 12.05
CA GLN A 14 -9.76 3.93 11.44
C GLN A 14 -10.36 2.53 11.39
N GLY A 15 -9.56 1.51 11.06
CA GLY A 15 -10.05 0.14 11.01
C GLY A 15 -10.49 -0.41 12.36
N GLU A 16 -9.76 -0.05 13.43
CA GLU A 16 -10.15 -0.34 14.81
C GLU A 16 -11.46 0.35 15.20
N ALA A 17 -11.60 1.65 14.87
CA ALA A 17 -12.81 2.41 15.18
C ALA A 17 -14.05 1.91 14.42
N LEU A 18 -13.88 1.43 13.18
CA LEU A 18 -14.97 0.96 12.32
C LEU A 18 -15.22 -0.55 12.42
N GLY A 19 -14.36 -1.30 13.13
CA GLY A 19 -14.43 -2.76 13.18
C GLY A 19 -14.18 -3.43 11.83
N PHE A 20 -13.48 -2.76 10.92
CA PHE A 20 -13.23 -3.21 9.55
C PHE A 20 -11.78 -2.96 9.16
N ASN A 21 -11.04 -4.02 8.87
CA ASN A 21 -9.65 -3.91 8.43
C ASN A 21 -9.56 -4.17 6.91
N PRO A 22 -9.51 -3.14 6.06
CA PRO A 22 -9.36 -3.34 4.63
C PRO A 22 -7.99 -3.93 4.31
N ALA A 23 -7.93 -4.78 3.28
CA ALA A 23 -6.66 -5.18 2.70
C ALA A 23 -6.01 -3.99 1.99
N ILE A 24 -4.80 -3.63 2.44
CA ILE A 24 -4.00 -2.51 1.93
C ILE A 24 -2.58 -3.02 1.67
N VAL A 25 -2.05 -2.72 0.48
CA VAL A 25 -0.62 -2.85 0.18
C VAL A 25 0.04 -1.50 0.42
N TYR A 26 1.04 -1.47 1.30
CA TYR A 26 1.81 -0.25 1.58
C TYR A 26 3.08 -0.18 0.73
N VAL A 27 3.31 0.96 0.11
CA VAL A 27 4.55 1.29 -0.63
C VAL A 27 5.34 2.39 0.10
N PRO A 28 6.66 2.54 -0.14
CA PRO A 28 7.46 3.54 0.57
C PRO A 28 6.97 4.99 0.40
N HIS A 29 7.09 5.78 1.47
CA HIS A 29 6.85 7.23 1.45
C HIS A 29 8.18 8.02 1.35
N PRO A 30 8.23 9.19 0.68
CA PRO A 30 7.22 9.73 -0.24
C PRO A 30 7.14 8.93 -1.54
N ILE A 31 6.02 9.05 -2.27
CA ILE A 31 5.92 8.50 -3.63
C ILE A 31 6.27 9.55 -4.69
N GLN A 32 6.23 10.82 -4.31
CA GLN A 32 6.61 11.98 -5.12
C GLN A 32 8.13 12.06 -5.32
N ASP A 33 8.55 12.75 -6.38
CA ASP A 33 9.95 13.03 -6.70
C ASP A 33 10.80 11.75 -6.80
N ARG A 34 10.23 10.71 -7.43
CA ARG A 34 10.91 9.46 -7.77
C ARG A 34 11.24 9.42 -9.26
N THR A 35 12.34 8.79 -9.60
CA THR A 35 12.66 8.45 -10.99
C THR A 35 11.74 7.34 -11.50
N ASP A 36 11.63 7.25 -12.82
CA ASP A 36 10.85 6.18 -13.46
C ASP A 36 11.31 4.78 -13.05
N GLN A 37 12.62 4.60 -12.84
CA GLN A 37 13.16 3.30 -12.43
C GLN A 37 12.75 2.95 -11.00
N GLU A 38 12.86 3.90 -10.07
CA GLU A 38 12.43 3.70 -8.68
C GLU A 38 10.93 3.41 -8.60
N LEU A 39 10.11 4.06 -9.42
CA LEU A 39 8.67 3.77 -9.50
C LEU A 39 8.38 2.37 -10.02
N ARG A 40 9.11 1.89 -11.03
CA ARG A 40 9.02 0.51 -11.53
C ARG A 40 9.40 -0.49 -10.45
N ASP A 41 10.53 -0.27 -9.77
CA ASP A 41 11.00 -1.17 -8.70
C ASP A 41 10.01 -1.22 -7.51
N ILE A 42 9.32 -0.11 -7.22
CA ILE A 42 8.24 -0.08 -6.21
C ILE A 42 7.03 -0.88 -6.69
N ALA A 43 6.62 -0.72 -7.95
CA ALA A 43 5.49 -1.44 -8.52
C ALA A 43 5.74 -2.95 -8.58
N ASP A 44 6.92 -3.37 -9.02
CA ASP A 44 7.29 -4.80 -9.11
C ASP A 44 7.25 -5.47 -7.74
N ARG A 45 7.74 -4.78 -6.70
CA ARG A 45 7.68 -5.28 -5.31
C ARG A 45 6.27 -5.35 -4.73
N ALA A 46 5.35 -4.51 -5.20
CA ALA A 46 3.97 -4.49 -4.73
C ALA A 46 3.06 -5.51 -5.46
N LEU A 47 3.45 -5.93 -6.67
CA LEU A 47 2.59 -6.69 -7.59
C LEU A 47 2.05 -7.98 -6.97
N ASP A 48 2.93 -8.82 -6.40
CA ASP A 48 2.52 -10.10 -5.81
C ASP A 48 1.50 -9.93 -4.68
N SER A 49 1.70 -8.90 -3.85
CA SER A 49 0.76 -8.58 -2.76
C SER A 49 -0.58 -8.06 -3.28
N VAL A 50 -0.57 -7.27 -4.36
CA VAL A 50 -1.81 -6.78 -5.00
C VAL A 50 -2.58 -7.93 -5.64
N LEU A 51 -1.90 -8.84 -6.34
CA LEU A 51 -2.54 -10.00 -6.96
C LEU A 51 -3.17 -10.92 -5.91
N ALA A 52 -2.46 -11.23 -4.83
CA ALA A 52 -2.97 -12.05 -3.74
C ALA A 52 -4.26 -11.50 -3.10
N MET A 53 -4.54 -10.20 -3.23
CA MET A 53 -5.78 -9.60 -2.74
C MET A 53 -7.00 -9.85 -3.63
N ILE A 54 -6.80 -10.15 -4.91
CA ILE A 54 -7.88 -10.23 -5.91
C ILE A 54 -7.97 -11.57 -6.62
N THR A 55 -6.93 -12.40 -6.54
CA THR A 55 -6.92 -13.77 -7.08
C THR A 55 -6.85 -14.76 -5.94
N SER A 56 -7.90 -15.55 -5.79
CA SER A 56 -8.02 -16.69 -4.88
C SER A 56 -8.44 -17.92 -5.66
#